data_AF-A0A507DVE8-F1
#
_entry.id   AF-A0A507DVE8-F1
#
_cell.length_a   1.000
_cell.length_b   1.000
_cell.length_c   1.000
_cell.angle_alpha   90.00
_cell.angle_beta   90.00
_cell.angle_gamma   90.00
#
_symmetry.space_group_name_H-M   'P 1'
#
loop_
_entity.id
_entity.type
_entity.pdbx_description
1 polymer ?
#
loop_
_entity_poly.entity_id
_entity_poly.type
_entity_poly.pdbx_seq_one_letter_code
_entity_poly.pdbx_strand_id
1 'polypeptide(L)'
;MHSTFPVSVLQKNSLERGTCSDSAVNLDVKAGLTALPVELITRVLGLLDAKSVSLVSQTSRLLFSIAAQDLLWKTLCQQRWADKMHAPLKLHPFVDYTHLLAKLDRQEKIDILQRRFHNASQTSLLQLAPPSMDEEGDVALAECVLQSTPVGIAEVTVFQPKLCGKWQASYIAAELDQHRMRITMNELNAYIWSYQESWGYFGAGVDSGTALRVRFFPNGIRANAIEDGTPRRPRPMPYDFTATAKRHPPTNKKPTKKRIQIRKASLLLTTTASHPSLLDSQEGANAHLQNLNRAQPPELMFGRVFDDHALDLSTVSLASKYLFQLATQDFLWKQLCEMRWSDKKHQSLSLHPLVDYTGLVPHLNRSELLEILHRRFLATDDSMSDQELATRVINTTPTGFRDVTVYTPLVCGKWQASYIAAEMDQNRERITMKELQAYEWVFREQWAYDDEDDEDETIKVKFRADGVRLNASDAQSRPRPQTYQLLASGKIQVGNFPRHSRPTRLDNWGWQFSNVYVTYTSI
;
A
#
# COMPACT_ATOMS: atom_id res chain seq x y z
N MET A 1 -64.20 5.62 -20.73
CA MET A 1 -63.13 6.27 -21.53
C MET A 1 -61.82 5.61 -21.17
N HIS A 2 -61.47 4.57 -21.91
CA HIS A 2 -60.26 3.76 -21.73
C HIS A 2 -59.18 4.29 -22.67
N SER A 3 -58.04 4.75 -22.14
CA SER A 3 -56.83 4.98 -22.94
C SER A 3 -55.87 3.82 -22.73
N THR A 4 -55.89 2.90 -23.68
CA THR A 4 -54.87 1.89 -23.94
C THR A 4 -53.63 2.57 -24.54
N PHE A 5 -52.48 2.42 -23.87
CA PHE A 5 -51.17 2.61 -24.50
C PHE A 5 -50.66 1.26 -25.01
N PRO A 6 -50.10 1.18 -26.23
CA PRO A 6 -49.61 -0.07 -26.78
C PRO A 6 -48.21 -0.37 -26.23
N VAL A 7 -48.06 -1.51 -25.56
CA VAL A 7 -46.75 -2.08 -25.24
C VAL A 7 -46.22 -2.70 -26.53
N SER A 8 -45.15 -2.09 -27.04
CA SER A 8 -44.37 -2.59 -28.17
C SER A 8 -43.81 -3.97 -27.87
N VAL A 9 -44.09 -4.89 -28.80
CA VAL A 9 -43.54 -6.23 -28.94
C VAL A 9 -42.01 -6.16 -28.96
N LEU A 10 -41.37 -6.50 -27.85
CA LEU A 10 -39.96 -6.90 -27.83
C LEU A 10 -39.91 -8.38 -28.17
N GLN A 11 -39.54 -8.66 -29.42
CA GLN A 11 -39.21 -9.98 -29.92
C GLN A 11 -38.23 -10.67 -28.97
N LYS A 12 -38.67 -11.81 -28.42
CA LYS A 12 -37.79 -12.87 -27.94
C LYS A 12 -36.94 -13.33 -29.12
N ASN A 13 -35.76 -12.75 -29.26
CA ASN A 13 -34.66 -13.46 -29.91
C ASN A 13 -34.23 -14.55 -28.93
N SER A 14 -34.80 -15.74 -29.12
CA SER A 14 -34.23 -16.99 -28.64
C SER A 14 -32.80 -17.05 -29.16
N LEU A 15 -31.85 -16.70 -28.30
CA LEU A 15 -30.46 -17.07 -28.50
C LEU A 15 -30.42 -18.58 -28.30
N GLU A 16 -30.64 -19.32 -29.40
CA GLU A 16 -30.32 -20.73 -29.49
C GLU A 16 -28.88 -20.87 -29.00
N ARG A 17 -28.72 -21.57 -27.86
CA ARG A 17 -27.43 -22.02 -27.39
C ARG A 17 -26.89 -22.94 -28.47
N GLY A 18 -26.09 -22.37 -29.37
CA GLY A 18 -25.16 -23.13 -30.16
C GLY A 18 -24.36 -23.98 -29.19
N THR A 19 -24.58 -25.29 -29.25
CA THR A 19 -23.68 -26.29 -28.69
C THR A 19 -22.33 -26.00 -29.31
N CYS A 20 -21.48 -25.27 -28.58
CA CYS A 20 -20.08 -25.11 -28.91
C CYS A 20 -19.51 -26.53 -28.94
N SER A 21 -19.31 -27.07 -30.15
CA SER A 21 -18.69 -28.36 -30.31
C SER A 21 -17.30 -28.24 -29.69
N ASP A 22 -17.02 -29.13 -28.75
CA ASP A 22 -15.70 -29.42 -28.18
C ASP A 22 -14.73 -29.88 -29.27
N SER A 23 -14.38 -29.00 -30.21
CA SER A 23 -13.08 -29.06 -30.85
C SER A 23 -12.09 -28.47 -29.85
N ALA A 24 -11.78 -29.28 -28.84
CA ALA A 24 -10.66 -29.07 -27.95
C ALA A 24 -9.42 -28.81 -28.82
N VAL A 25 -9.06 -27.54 -28.96
CA VAL A 25 -7.69 -27.18 -29.30
C VAL A 25 -6.90 -27.74 -28.12
N ASN A 26 -6.29 -28.89 -28.35
CA ASN A 26 -5.38 -29.58 -27.44
C ASN A 26 -4.10 -28.75 -27.38
N LEU A 27 -4.21 -27.52 -26.89
CA LEU A 27 -3.10 -26.68 -26.47
C LEU A 27 -2.56 -27.36 -25.22
N ASP A 28 -1.54 -28.18 -25.43
CA ASP A 28 -0.77 -28.86 -24.40
C ASP A 28 -0.57 -27.90 -23.21
N VAL A 29 -1.20 -28.23 -22.08
CA VAL A 29 -1.34 -27.41 -20.85
C VAL A 29 0.03 -27.20 -20.15
N LYS A 30 1.12 -27.48 -20.85
CA LYS A 30 2.50 -27.55 -20.36
C LYS A 30 3.36 -26.32 -20.66
N ALA A 31 2.92 -25.38 -21.48
CA ALA A 31 3.68 -24.15 -21.69
C ALA A 31 3.49 -23.18 -20.51
N GLY A 32 4.14 -23.46 -19.37
CA GLY A 32 4.20 -22.55 -18.23
C GLY A 32 4.88 -21.22 -18.59
N LEU A 33 4.79 -20.21 -17.72
CA LEU A 33 5.39 -18.87 -17.94
C LEU A 33 6.86 -18.94 -18.40
N THR A 34 7.62 -19.91 -17.89
CA THR A 34 9.03 -20.14 -18.25
C THR A 34 9.27 -20.69 -19.65
N ALA A 35 8.21 -21.08 -20.37
CA ALA A 35 8.27 -21.51 -21.77
C ALA A 35 8.10 -20.33 -22.76
N LEU A 36 7.74 -19.14 -22.26
CA LEU A 36 7.65 -17.94 -23.08
C LEU A 36 9.06 -17.43 -23.44
N PRO A 37 9.22 -16.75 -24.59
CA PRO A 37 10.43 -15.98 -24.90
C PRO A 37 10.82 -15.03 -23.77
N VAL A 38 12.12 -14.87 -23.54
CA VAL A 38 12.67 -14.07 -22.43
C VAL A 38 12.18 -12.62 -22.49
N GLU A 39 11.98 -12.07 -23.69
CA GLU A 39 11.48 -10.71 -23.91
C GLU A 39 10.05 -10.54 -23.38
N LEU A 40 9.19 -11.55 -23.57
CA LEU A 40 7.83 -11.53 -23.03
C LEU A 40 7.83 -11.67 -21.52
N ILE A 41 8.67 -12.56 -20.97
CA ILE A 41 8.81 -12.71 -19.52
C ILE A 41 9.31 -11.39 -18.90
N THR A 42 10.36 -10.78 -19.45
CA THR A 42 10.88 -9.48 -19.00
C THR A 42 9.81 -8.40 -19.07
N ARG A 43 9.00 -8.37 -20.13
CA ARG A 43 7.90 -7.40 -20.26
C ARG A 43 6.82 -7.63 -19.20
N VAL A 44 6.46 -8.87 -18.90
CA VAL A 44 5.52 -9.21 -17.83
C VAL A 44 6.07 -8.81 -16.47
N LEU A 45 7.33 -9.16 -16.17
CA LEU A 45 7.98 -8.75 -14.92
C LEU A 45 8.10 -7.22 -14.81
N GLY A 46 8.26 -6.51 -15.93
CA GLY A 46 8.29 -5.06 -15.98
C GLY A 46 6.94 -4.38 -15.73
N LEU A 47 5.84 -5.14 -15.58
CA LEU A 47 4.54 -4.63 -15.14
C LEU A 47 4.33 -4.81 -13.63
N LEU A 48 5.21 -5.56 -12.96
CA LEU A 48 5.14 -5.83 -11.53
C LEU A 48 5.89 -4.75 -10.74
N ASP A 49 5.51 -4.55 -9.49
CA ASP A 49 6.29 -3.72 -8.58
C ASP A 49 7.56 -4.45 -8.12
N ALA A 50 8.55 -3.71 -7.59
CA ALA A 50 9.83 -4.29 -7.20
C ALA A 50 9.70 -5.39 -6.13
N LYS A 51 8.72 -5.30 -5.23
CA LYS A 51 8.44 -6.33 -4.21
C LYS A 51 8.00 -7.63 -4.91
N SER A 52 7.03 -7.56 -5.81
CA SER A 52 6.57 -8.71 -6.57
C SER A 52 7.65 -9.30 -7.47
N VAL A 53 8.47 -8.47 -8.15
CA VAL A 53 9.61 -8.96 -8.94
C VAL A 53 10.59 -9.75 -8.07
N SER A 54 10.89 -9.26 -6.86
CA SER A 54 11.74 -9.97 -5.90
C SER A 54 11.15 -11.33 -5.49
N LEU A 55 9.85 -11.39 -5.20
CA LEU A 55 9.18 -12.64 -4.85
C LEU A 55 9.16 -13.63 -6.02
N VAL A 56 8.79 -13.18 -7.21
CA VAL A 56 8.75 -14.00 -8.42
C VAL A 56 10.14 -14.52 -8.78
N SER A 57 11.20 -13.73 -8.55
CA SER A 57 12.59 -14.13 -8.78
C SER A 57 13.00 -15.37 -7.98
N GLN A 58 12.38 -15.61 -6.82
CA GLN A 58 12.71 -16.74 -5.94
C GLN A 58 12.10 -18.06 -6.42
N THR A 59 11.15 -18.02 -7.36
CA THR A 59 10.40 -19.21 -7.80
C THR A 59 11.15 -20.07 -8.82
N SER A 60 12.10 -19.49 -9.57
CA SER A 60 12.84 -20.19 -10.62
C SER A 60 14.18 -19.50 -10.92
N ARG A 61 15.20 -20.29 -11.29
CA ARG A 61 16.52 -19.76 -11.72
C ARG A 61 16.42 -18.86 -12.95
N LEU A 62 15.52 -19.16 -13.88
CA LEU A 62 15.32 -18.33 -15.07
C LEU A 62 14.75 -16.95 -14.66
N LEU A 63 13.72 -16.95 -13.82
CA LEU A 63 13.10 -15.73 -13.32
C LEU A 63 14.06 -14.93 -12.44
N PHE A 64 14.90 -15.59 -11.63
CA PHE A 64 16.00 -14.95 -10.93
C PHE A 64 16.97 -14.25 -11.89
N SER A 65 17.40 -14.95 -12.94
CA SER A 65 18.33 -14.40 -13.93
C SER A 65 17.74 -13.19 -14.66
N ILE A 66 16.45 -13.25 -15.04
CA ILE A 66 15.76 -12.12 -15.68
C ILE A 66 15.56 -10.97 -14.69
N ALA A 67 15.13 -11.27 -13.47
CA ALA A 67 14.96 -10.29 -12.41
C ALA A 67 16.28 -9.62 -12.00
N ALA A 68 17.44 -10.22 -12.28
CA ALA A 68 18.74 -9.61 -12.05
C ALA A 68 19.21 -8.71 -13.22
N GLN A 69 18.49 -8.64 -14.34
CA GLN A 69 18.89 -7.85 -15.50
C GLN A 69 18.69 -6.35 -15.25
N ASP A 70 19.73 -5.55 -15.52
CA ASP A 70 19.68 -4.09 -15.36
C ASP A 70 18.60 -3.42 -16.24
N LEU A 71 18.28 -3.99 -17.41
CA LEU A 71 17.26 -3.45 -18.31
C LEU A 71 15.86 -3.47 -17.70
N LEU A 72 15.52 -4.54 -16.98
CA LEU A 72 14.26 -4.65 -16.24
C LEU A 72 14.18 -3.54 -15.19
N TRP A 73 15.20 -3.41 -14.35
CA TRP A 73 15.23 -2.39 -13.30
C TRP A 73 15.26 -0.97 -13.83
N LYS A 74 15.91 -0.72 -14.97
CA LYS A 74 15.84 0.58 -15.64
C LYS A 74 14.40 0.93 -16.03
N THR A 75 13.65 -0.04 -16.53
CA THR A 75 12.23 0.12 -16.88
C THR A 75 11.38 0.36 -15.64
N LEU A 76 11.61 -0.39 -14.55
CA LEU A 76 10.92 -0.19 -13.27
C LEU A 76 11.22 1.19 -12.67
N CYS A 77 12.48 1.64 -12.72
CA CYS A 77 12.87 3.00 -12.33
C CYS A 77 12.15 4.04 -13.18
N GLN A 78 12.08 3.86 -14.51
CA GLN A 78 11.40 4.79 -15.41
C GLN A 78 9.92 4.92 -15.07
N GLN A 79 9.22 3.81 -14.81
CA GLN A 79 7.82 3.83 -14.39
C GLN A 79 7.67 4.48 -13.02
N ARG A 80 8.49 4.09 -12.04
CA ARG A 80 8.42 4.59 -10.66
C ARG A 80 8.73 6.08 -10.54
N TRP A 81 9.61 6.60 -11.39
CA TRP A 81 10.01 8.02 -11.40
C TRP A 81 9.15 8.90 -12.30
N ALA A 82 8.28 8.33 -13.14
CA ALA A 82 7.43 9.10 -14.06
C ALA A 82 6.61 10.19 -13.35
N ASP A 83 6.12 9.89 -12.14
CA ASP A 83 5.32 10.80 -11.33
C ASP A 83 6.12 11.54 -10.25
N LYS A 84 7.46 11.38 -10.23
CA LYS A 84 8.32 11.96 -9.19
C LYS A 84 9.01 13.21 -9.72
N MET A 85 8.67 14.36 -9.12
CA MET A 85 9.33 15.63 -9.38
C MET A 85 10.84 15.51 -9.11
N HIS A 86 11.66 16.01 -10.03
CA HIS A 86 13.13 16.07 -9.91
C HIS A 86 13.88 14.73 -9.89
N ALA A 87 13.25 13.63 -10.30
CA ALA A 87 13.90 12.33 -10.47
C ALA A 87 14.12 12.02 -11.97
N PRO A 88 15.14 12.60 -12.64
CA PRO A 88 15.47 12.20 -14.00
C PRO A 88 15.83 10.71 -14.03
N LEU A 89 15.64 10.05 -15.19
CA LEU A 89 16.05 8.65 -15.39
C LEU A 89 17.57 8.49 -15.37
N LYS A 90 18.15 8.61 -14.18
CA LYS A 90 19.59 8.61 -13.86
C LYS A 90 19.82 7.81 -12.59
N LEU A 91 21.00 7.21 -12.48
CA LEU A 91 21.41 6.44 -11.30
C LEU A 91 21.38 7.29 -10.02
N HIS A 92 21.03 6.66 -8.90
CA HIS A 92 20.80 7.35 -7.62
C HIS A 92 22.14 7.76 -6.97
N PRO A 93 22.28 8.99 -6.41
CA PRO A 93 23.56 9.48 -5.90
C PRO A 93 24.01 8.79 -4.60
N PHE A 94 23.08 8.22 -3.82
CA PHE A 94 23.35 7.58 -2.52
C PHE A 94 23.60 6.06 -2.60
N VAL A 95 24.06 5.57 -3.75
CA VAL A 95 24.57 4.19 -3.89
C VAL A 95 26.09 4.22 -3.76
N ASP A 96 26.64 3.27 -3.02
CA ASP A 96 28.08 2.98 -3.03
C ASP A 96 28.41 2.18 -4.31
N TYR A 97 28.94 2.86 -5.32
CA TYR A 97 29.27 2.25 -6.60
C TYR A 97 30.61 1.51 -6.60
N THR A 98 31.29 1.33 -5.46
CA THR A 98 32.63 0.73 -5.40
C THR A 98 32.72 -0.61 -6.16
N HIS A 99 31.71 -1.47 -6.01
CA HIS A 99 31.65 -2.78 -6.69
C HIS A 99 31.00 -2.74 -8.09
N LEU A 100 30.51 -1.58 -8.50
CA LEU A 100 29.76 -1.38 -9.75
C LEU A 100 30.47 -0.44 -10.73
N LEU A 101 31.60 0.16 -10.36
CA LEU A 101 32.34 1.11 -11.19
C LEU A 101 32.61 0.60 -12.60
N ALA A 102 33.04 -0.65 -12.74
CA ALA A 102 33.32 -1.26 -14.04
C ALA A 102 32.07 -1.45 -14.93
N LYS A 103 30.87 -1.32 -14.35
CA LYS A 103 29.59 -1.40 -15.06
C LYS A 103 29.00 -0.02 -15.37
N LEU A 104 29.59 1.04 -14.85
CA LEU A 104 29.15 2.41 -15.12
C LEU A 104 29.77 2.89 -16.42
N ASP A 105 28.94 3.39 -17.33
CA ASP A 105 29.46 4.14 -18.47
C ASP A 105 29.93 5.54 -18.04
N ARG A 106 30.68 6.19 -18.92
CA ARG A 106 31.25 7.51 -18.66
C ARG A 106 30.19 8.57 -18.33
N GLN A 107 29.04 8.53 -19.01
CA GLN A 107 27.97 9.49 -18.79
C GLN A 107 27.28 9.26 -17.44
N GLU A 108 27.08 8.01 -17.05
CA GLU A 108 26.56 7.63 -15.74
C GLU A 108 27.48 8.11 -14.60
N LYS A 109 28.80 7.99 -14.76
CA LYS A 109 29.78 8.54 -13.79
C LYS A 109 29.62 10.06 -13.65
N ILE A 110 29.54 10.78 -14.78
CA ILE A 110 29.32 12.24 -14.80
C ILE A 110 27.99 12.60 -14.12
N ASP A 111 26.92 11.88 -14.45
CA ASP A 111 25.59 12.11 -13.89
C ASP A 111 25.56 11.89 -12.37
N ILE A 112 26.23 10.84 -11.87
CA ILE A 112 26.37 10.58 -10.43
C ILE A 112 27.11 11.74 -9.76
N LEU A 113 28.23 12.18 -10.34
CA LEU A 113 29.04 13.29 -9.81
C LEU A 113 28.26 14.61 -9.80
N GLN A 114 27.54 14.93 -10.88
CA GLN A 114 26.71 16.13 -10.96
C GLN A 114 25.60 16.17 -9.90
N ARG A 115 25.02 15.01 -9.58
CA ARG A 115 24.00 14.88 -8.52
C ARG A 115 24.59 14.93 -7.12
N ARG A 116 25.83 14.47 -6.93
CA ARG A 116 26.54 14.55 -5.65
C ARG A 116 27.10 15.95 -5.36
N PHE A 117 27.57 16.66 -6.39
CA PHE A 117 28.35 17.90 -6.29
C PHE A 117 27.74 19.08 -7.06
N HIS A 118 26.45 19.32 -6.95
CA HIS A 118 25.77 20.41 -7.68
C HIS A 118 26.27 21.85 -7.37
N ASN A 119 27.38 22.00 -6.64
CA ASN A 119 28.02 23.28 -6.38
C ASN A 119 28.94 23.65 -7.55
N ALA A 120 28.55 24.73 -8.25
CA ALA A 120 29.28 25.36 -9.36
C ALA A 120 30.78 25.63 -9.09
N SER A 121 31.18 25.71 -7.82
CA SER A 121 32.57 25.94 -7.39
C SER A 121 33.48 24.72 -7.54
N GLN A 122 32.94 23.50 -7.62
CA GLN A 122 33.73 22.29 -7.97
C GLN A 122 33.60 21.91 -9.45
N THR A 123 32.78 22.64 -10.21
CA THR A 123 32.68 22.45 -11.67
C THR A 123 34.00 22.70 -12.37
N SER A 124 34.96 23.42 -11.77
CA SER A 124 36.33 23.53 -12.29
C SER A 124 37.05 22.19 -12.43
N LEU A 125 36.72 21.19 -11.59
CA LEU A 125 37.23 19.82 -11.75
C LEU A 125 36.51 19.04 -12.86
N LEU A 126 35.27 19.43 -13.19
CA LEU A 126 34.49 18.85 -14.31
C LEU A 126 34.70 19.62 -15.63
N GLN A 127 35.29 20.82 -15.58
CA GLN A 127 35.78 21.62 -16.72
C GLN A 127 37.22 21.24 -17.11
N LEU A 128 37.62 19.99 -16.87
CA LEU A 128 38.69 19.40 -17.66
C LEU A 128 38.31 19.62 -19.13
N ALA A 129 39.18 20.30 -19.86
CA ALA A 129 39.07 20.50 -21.32
C ALA A 129 38.56 19.20 -21.96
N PRO A 130 37.69 19.26 -23.00
CA PRO A 130 37.04 18.08 -23.59
C PRO A 130 38.07 16.96 -23.67
N PRO A 131 37.97 15.94 -22.79
CA PRO A 131 39.11 15.07 -22.61
C PRO A 131 39.33 14.38 -23.93
N SER A 132 40.60 14.22 -24.31
CA SER A 132 40.96 13.14 -25.21
C SER A 132 40.19 11.89 -24.75
N MET A 133 39.68 11.11 -25.70
CA MET A 133 38.95 9.87 -25.42
C MET A 133 39.86 8.78 -24.81
N ASP A 134 40.87 9.18 -24.04
CA ASP A 134 41.83 8.31 -23.39
C ASP A 134 41.21 7.61 -22.17
N GLU A 135 41.71 6.41 -21.93
CA GLU A 135 41.33 5.56 -20.79
C GLU A 135 41.66 6.25 -19.46
N GLU A 136 42.65 7.14 -19.44
CA GLU A 136 43.10 7.89 -18.27
C GLU A 136 41.99 8.80 -17.71
N GLY A 137 41.21 9.46 -18.58
CA GLY A 137 40.07 10.26 -18.15
C GLY A 137 38.95 9.45 -17.49
N ASP A 138 38.72 8.20 -17.91
CA ASP A 138 37.67 7.35 -17.35
C ASP A 138 38.04 6.76 -15.97
N VAL A 139 39.33 6.51 -15.74
CA VAL A 139 39.90 6.12 -14.44
C VAL A 139 39.78 7.27 -13.44
N ALA A 140 40.15 8.50 -13.84
CA ALA A 140 40.00 9.67 -12.99
C ALA A 140 38.54 9.92 -12.59
N LEU A 141 37.58 9.76 -13.52
CA LEU A 141 36.16 9.84 -13.23
C LEU A 141 35.70 8.77 -12.23
N ALA A 142 36.18 7.53 -12.39
CA ALA A 142 35.85 6.44 -11.46
C ALA A 142 36.38 6.74 -10.05
N GLU A 143 37.60 7.27 -9.93
CA GLU A 143 38.17 7.69 -8.66
C GLU A 143 37.36 8.82 -8.01
N CYS A 144 36.94 9.82 -8.78
CA CYS A 144 36.04 10.86 -8.29
C CYS A 144 34.70 10.28 -7.80
N VAL A 145 34.14 9.27 -8.47
CA VAL A 145 32.91 8.59 -8.01
C VAL A 145 33.15 7.87 -6.69
N LEU A 146 34.32 7.28 -6.45
CA LEU A 146 34.62 6.66 -5.15
C LEU A 146 34.75 7.70 -4.05
N GLN A 147 35.59 8.72 -4.27
CA GLN A 147 35.89 9.78 -3.30
C GLN A 147 34.64 10.59 -2.91
N SER A 148 33.67 10.67 -3.83
CA SER A 148 32.40 11.39 -3.62
C SER A 148 31.30 10.59 -2.93
N THR A 149 31.55 9.33 -2.59
CA THR A 149 30.55 8.50 -1.92
C THR A 149 30.20 9.15 -0.57
N PRO A 150 28.91 9.44 -0.30
CA PRO A 150 28.51 10.27 0.85
C PRO A 150 28.54 9.49 2.17
N VAL A 151 29.71 9.03 2.55
CA VAL A 151 29.94 8.33 3.81
C VAL A 151 29.97 9.36 4.95
N GLY A 152 29.18 9.12 5.99
CA GLY A 152 29.19 9.95 7.20
C GLY A 152 28.30 11.18 7.18
N ILE A 153 27.47 11.38 6.15
CA ILE A 153 26.41 12.40 6.20
C ILE A 153 25.33 11.91 7.17
N ALA A 154 25.10 12.65 8.26
CA ALA A 154 24.13 12.28 9.27
C ALA A 154 22.73 12.05 8.65
N GLU A 155 22.14 10.90 8.96
CA GLU A 155 20.78 10.50 8.53
C GLU A 155 20.62 10.25 7.01
N VAL A 156 21.71 10.23 6.23
CA VAL A 156 21.70 9.72 4.86
C VAL A 156 22.21 8.27 4.87
N THR A 157 21.36 7.34 4.45
CA THR A 157 21.74 5.93 4.34
C THR A 157 22.31 5.67 2.96
N VAL A 158 23.61 5.40 2.89
CA VAL A 158 24.26 4.95 1.65
C VAL A 158 23.97 3.47 1.46
N PHE A 159 23.39 3.10 0.32
CA PHE A 159 23.13 1.71 -0.01
C PHE A 159 24.39 1.03 -0.56
N GLN A 160 24.80 -0.09 0.05
CA GLN A 160 25.95 -0.89 -0.36
C GLN A 160 25.50 -2.14 -1.13
N PRO A 161 25.58 -2.14 -2.47
CA PRO A 161 25.16 -3.26 -3.29
C PRO A 161 26.13 -4.44 -3.13
N LYS A 162 25.60 -5.61 -2.73
CA LYS A 162 26.40 -6.86 -2.62
C LYS A 162 26.21 -7.80 -3.81
N LEU A 163 25.00 -7.87 -4.37
CA LEU A 163 24.62 -8.88 -5.38
C LEU A 163 23.60 -8.35 -6.40
N CYS A 164 23.56 -7.03 -6.63
CA CYS A 164 22.59 -6.43 -7.53
C CYS A 164 23.25 -5.60 -8.65
N GLY A 165 22.52 -5.40 -9.74
CA GLY A 165 22.91 -4.50 -10.84
C GLY A 165 22.84 -3.02 -10.45
N LYS A 166 23.36 -2.13 -11.29
CA LYS A 166 23.42 -0.68 -11.01
C LYS A 166 22.04 -0.03 -10.93
N TRP A 167 21.10 -0.47 -11.76
CA TRP A 167 19.74 0.06 -11.76
C TRP A 167 18.93 -0.49 -10.58
N GLN A 168 19.12 -1.77 -10.25
CA GLN A 168 18.52 -2.36 -9.05
C GLN A 168 19.03 -1.69 -7.78
N ALA A 169 20.34 -1.42 -7.68
CA ALA A 169 20.94 -0.70 -6.56
C ALA A 169 20.38 0.73 -6.45
N SER A 170 20.22 1.42 -7.59
CA SER A 170 19.61 2.76 -7.63
C SER A 170 18.16 2.76 -7.19
N TYR A 171 17.37 1.76 -7.60
CA TYR A 171 15.97 1.61 -7.19
C TYR A 171 15.89 1.45 -5.66
N ILE A 172 16.66 0.53 -5.09
CA ILE A 172 16.66 0.26 -3.65
C ILE A 172 17.10 1.51 -2.87
N ALA A 173 18.15 2.20 -3.33
CA ALA A 173 18.60 3.43 -2.68
C ALA A 173 17.52 4.52 -2.70
N ALA A 174 16.75 4.65 -3.79
CA ALA A 174 15.65 5.62 -3.87
C ALA A 174 14.50 5.28 -2.91
N GLU A 175 14.14 3.99 -2.77
CA GLU A 175 13.11 3.55 -1.80
C GLU A 175 13.57 3.72 -0.35
N LEU A 176 14.88 3.62 -0.06
CA LEU A 176 15.41 4.00 1.26
C LEU A 176 15.37 5.51 1.47
N ASP A 177 15.69 6.27 0.42
CA ASP A 177 15.76 7.73 0.49
C ASP A 177 14.39 8.39 0.66
N GLN A 178 13.31 7.77 0.18
CA GLN A 178 11.95 8.31 0.32
C GLN A 178 11.49 8.45 1.79
N HIS A 179 12.12 7.70 2.70
CA HIS A 179 11.83 7.74 4.13
C HIS A 179 12.74 8.71 4.89
N ARG A 180 13.63 9.41 4.18
CA ARG A 180 14.55 10.36 4.79
C ARG A 180 13.81 11.63 5.21
N MET A 181 14.05 12.04 6.44
CA MET A 181 13.43 13.24 7.05
C MET A 181 14.28 14.51 6.90
N ARG A 182 15.51 14.40 6.39
CA ARG A 182 16.45 15.52 6.25
C ARG A 182 16.93 15.72 4.83
N ILE A 183 16.92 16.98 4.41
CA ILE A 183 17.52 17.41 3.15
C ILE A 183 18.99 17.79 3.35
N THR A 184 19.84 17.43 2.38
CA THR A 184 21.23 17.90 2.36
C THR A 184 21.32 19.31 1.78
N MET A 185 22.40 20.04 2.12
CA MET A 185 22.64 21.37 1.52
C MET A 185 22.73 21.29 -0.01
N ASN A 186 23.33 20.22 -0.56
CA ASN A 186 23.46 20.05 -2.01
C ASN A 186 22.10 19.90 -2.69
N GLU A 187 21.16 19.17 -2.08
CA GLU A 187 19.80 19.03 -2.59
C GLU A 187 19.00 20.33 -2.45
N LEU A 188 19.16 21.04 -1.33
CA LEU A 188 18.55 22.35 -1.13
C LEU A 188 18.97 23.31 -2.26
N ASN A 189 20.23 23.28 -2.67
CA ASN A 189 20.77 24.09 -3.76
C ASN A 189 20.40 23.57 -5.16
N ALA A 190 20.19 22.26 -5.31
CA ALA A 190 19.90 21.64 -6.60
C ALA A 190 18.47 21.85 -7.08
N TYR A 191 17.51 21.98 -6.17
CA TYR A 191 16.11 22.13 -6.52
C TYR A 191 15.68 23.59 -6.65
N ILE A 192 14.67 23.81 -7.50
CA ILE A 192 13.90 25.06 -7.51
C ILE A 192 12.70 24.82 -6.62
N TRP A 193 12.60 25.60 -5.56
CA TRP A 193 11.57 25.48 -4.53
C TRP A 193 10.43 26.42 -4.85
N SER A 194 9.19 25.97 -4.69
CA SER A 194 8.04 26.87 -4.64
C SER A 194 7.64 27.09 -3.19
N TYR A 195 7.47 28.34 -2.76
CA TYR A 195 6.85 28.65 -1.48
C TYR A 195 5.62 29.52 -1.69
N GLN A 196 4.60 29.29 -0.86
CA GLN A 196 3.38 30.08 -0.82
C GLN A 196 3.39 30.88 0.49
N GLU A 197 3.33 32.20 0.40
CA GLU A 197 3.20 33.04 1.58
C GLU A 197 1.79 32.89 2.14
N SER A 198 1.67 32.31 3.33
CA SER A 198 0.39 32.16 4.03
C SER A 198 -0.05 33.44 4.74
N TRP A 199 0.69 34.55 4.62
CA TRP A 199 0.35 35.85 5.19
C TRP A 199 -0.73 36.56 4.36
N GLY A 200 -1.85 35.88 4.12
CA GLY A 200 -3.11 36.49 3.71
C GLY A 200 -3.79 37.16 4.90
N TYR A 201 -3.11 38.11 5.55
CA TYR A 201 -3.72 38.93 6.58
C TYR A 201 -4.19 40.23 5.92
N PHE A 202 -5.52 40.35 5.78
CA PHE A 202 -6.29 41.51 5.32
C PHE A 202 -6.22 41.87 3.83
N GLY A 203 -6.85 41.06 3.00
CA GLY A 203 -7.27 41.50 1.67
C GLY A 203 -8.31 40.55 1.12
N ALA A 204 -9.59 40.92 1.21
CA ALA A 204 -10.68 40.19 0.58
C ALA A 204 -10.53 40.30 -0.95
N GLY A 205 -9.73 39.43 -1.53
CA GLY A 205 -9.51 39.33 -2.97
C GLY A 205 -9.09 37.92 -3.31
N VAL A 206 -9.73 37.33 -4.31
CA VAL A 206 -9.60 35.93 -4.75
C VAL A 206 -8.29 35.73 -5.53
N ASP A 207 -7.19 36.28 -5.01
CA ASP A 207 -5.89 36.15 -5.64
C ASP A 207 -5.31 34.80 -5.23
N SER A 208 -5.46 33.83 -6.13
CA SER A 208 -4.73 32.58 -6.13
C SER A 208 -3.25 32.87 -5.88
N GLY A 209 -2.79 32.65 -4.65
CA GLY A 209 -1.45 33.01 -4.21
C GLY A 209 -0.41 32.52 -5.20
N THR A 210 0.24 33.46 -5.90
CA THR A 210 1.32 33.16 -6.83
C THR A 210 2.42 32.44 -6.08
N ALA A 211 2.62 31.16 -6.37
CA ALA A 211 3.72 30.39 -5.81
C ALA A 211 5.04 30.98 -6.29
N LEU A 212 5.83 31.54 -5.38
CA LEU A 212 7.12 32.13 -5.70
C LEU A 212 8.16 31.02 -5.80
N ARG A 213 8.89 30.99 -6.92
CA ARG A 213 10.01 30.08 -7.10
C ARG A 213 11.27 30.66 -6.46
N VAL A 214 12.06 29.83 -5.77
CA VAL A 214 13.25 30.22 -5.02
C VAL A 214 14.36 29.21 -5.27
N ARG A 215 15.60 29.71 -5.35
CA ARG A 215 16.81 28.90 -5.37
C ARG A 215 17.68 29.24 -4.16
N PHE A 216 18.25 28.21 -3.56
CA PHE A 216 19.23 28.34 -2.48
C PHE A 216 20.64 28.25 -3.05
N PHE A 217 21.56 29.01 -2.47
CA PHE A 217 22.96 29.07 -2.88
C PHE A 217 23.87 28.55 -1.76
N PRO A 218 25.04 27.99 -2.10
CA PRO A 218 25.96 27.40 -1.12
C PRO A 218 26.43 28.34 -0.02
N ASN A 219 26.36 29.66 -0.25
CA ASN A 219 26.73 30.70 0.70
C ASN A 219 25.62 31.06 1.70
N GLY A 220 24.54 30.28 1.78
CA GLY A 220 23.44 30.56 2.72
C GLY A 220 22.52 31.69 2.27
N ILE A 221 22.53 32.02 0.97
CA ILE A 221 21.64 33.02 0.38
C ILE A 221 20.48 32.32 -0.34
N ARG A 222 19.26 32.82 -0.18
CA ARG A 222 18.13 32.49 -1.06
C ARG A 222 17.85 33.62 -2.04
N ALA A 223 17.51 33.30 -3.28
CA ALA A 223 17.02 34.29 -4.24
C ALA A 223 15.77 33.78 -4.96
N ASN A 224 14.87 34.69 -5.30
CA ASN A 224 13.72 34.37 -6.15
C ASN A 224 14.23 33.93 -7.52
N ALA A 225 13.76 32.77 -7.98
CA ALA A 225 14.03 32.30 -9.32
C ALA A 225 13.28 33.21 -10.30
N ILE A 226 14.04 33.95 -11.11
CA ILE A 226 13.50 34.89 -12.09
C ILE A 226 12.98 34.08 -13.28
N GLU A 227 11.68 34.14 -13.55
CA GLU A 227 11.07 33.41 -14.68
C GLU A 227 11.41 34.05 -16.05
N ASP A 228 11.75 35.34 -16.10
CA ASP A 228 11.83 36.11 -17.37
C ASP A 228 13.26 36.47 -17.84
N GLY A 229 14.31 35.89 -17.26
CA GLY A 229 15.70 36.15 -17.70
C GLY A 229 16.22 37.59 -17.53
N THR A 230 15.40 38.55 -17.09
CA THR A 230 15.84 39.92 -16.81
C THR A 230 16.47 40.03 -15.40
N PRO A 231 17.72 40.51 -15.26
CA PRO A 231 18.40 40.55 -13.97
C PRO A 231 17.81 41.65 -13.07
N ARG A 232 16.81 41.29 -12.25
CA ARG A 232 16.51 42.08 -11.04
C ARG A 232 17.51 41.65 -9.97
N ARG A 233 18.19 42.62 -9.35
CA ARG A 233 19.15 42.35 -8.26
C ARG A 233 18.44 41.51 -7.19
N PRO A 234 18.93 40.30 -6.88
CA PRO A 234 18.36 39.51 -5.80
C PRO A 234 18.43 40.36 -4.52
N ARG A 235 17.34 40.44 -3.76
CA ARG A 235 17.44 40.91 -2.37
C ARG A 235 17.94 39.72 -1.57
N PRO A 236 19.23 39.69 -1.17
CA PRO A 236 19.74 38.57 -0.40
C PRO A 236 19.02 38.55 0.94
N MET A 237 18.30 37.48 1.22
CA MET A 237 17.92 37.17 2.59
C MET A 237 18.85 36.07 3.09
N PRO A 238 19.66 36.33 4.12
CA PRO A 238 20.41 35.27 4.78
C PRO A 238 19.42 34.27 5.40
N TYR A 239 19.72 32.99 5.30
CA TYR A 239 19.06 31.95 6.08
C TYR A 239 20.12 31.21 6.90
N ASP A 240 19.76 30.84 8.13
CA ASP A 240 20.67 30.17 9.03
C ASP A 240 20.38 28.67 9.00
N PHE A 241 21.28 27.88 8.41
CA PHE A 241 21.19 26.41 8.46
C PHE A 241 21.80 25.94 9.79
N THR A 242 21.18 26.32 10.90
CA THR A 242 21.54 25.74 12.19
C THR A 242 20.94 24.33 12.24
N ALA A 243 21.72 23.34 11.82
CA ALA A 243 21.51 21.96 12.22
C ALA A 243 21.66 21.92 13.75
N THR A 244 20.58 22.25 14.46
CA THR A 244 20.51 22.11 15.91
C THR A 244 20.49 20.62 16.20
N ALA A 245 21.68 20.03 16.26
CA ALA A 245 21.90 18.84 17.05
C ALA A 245 21.58 19.23 18.50
N LYS A 246 20.30 19.13 18.89
CA LYS A 246 19.91 19.10 20.29
C LYS A 246 20.63 17.90 20.90
N ARG A 247 21.81 18.15 21.47
CA ARG A 247 22.43 17.27 22.44
C ARG A 247 21.46 17.22 23.62
N HIS A 248 20.57 16.24 23.62
CA HIS A 248 19.92 15.84 24.86
C HIS A 248 21.03 15.38 25.82
N PRO A 249 21.08 15.91 27.06
CA PRO A 249 21.95 15.34 28.07
C PRO A 249 21.59 13.87 28.28
N PRO A 250 22.56 12.98 28.55
CA PRO A 250 22.29 11.56 28.71
C PRO A 250 21.36 11.35 29.91
N THR A 251 20.09 11.05 29.66
CA THR A 251 19.21 10.52 30.69
C THR A 251 19.70 9.13 31.05
N ASN A 252 20.20 9.00 32.27
CA ASN A 252 20.61 7.74 32.90
C ASN A 252 19.38 6.83 33.09
N LYS A 253 18.92 6.19 32.00
CA LYS A 253 17.97 5.07 32.08
C LYS A 253 18.68 3.82 31.60
N LYS A 254 18.95 2.92 32.55
CA LYS A 254 19.50 1.57 32.29
C LYS A 254 18.58 0.86 31.28
N PRO A 255 19.10 0.36 30.15
CA PRO A 255 18.29 -0.43 29.23
C PRO A 255 18.03 -1.82 29.83
N THR A 256 16.77 -2.13 30.09
CA THR A 256 16.31 -3.50 30.30
C THR A 256 16.49 -4.28 29.00
N LYS A 257 17.46 -5.19 29.00
CA LYS A 257 17.72 -6.13 27.89
C LYS A 257 16.50 -7.07 27.72
N LYS A 258 15.56 -6.74 26.84
CA LYS A 258 14.68 -7.74 26.22
C LYS A 258 15.44 -8.41 25.07
N ARG A 259 15.90 -9.63 25.35
CA ARG A 259 16.61 -10.52 24.42
C ARG A 259 15.61 -11.07 23.40
N ILE A 260 15.45 -10.41 22.26
CA ILE A 260 14.78 -11.02 21.09
C ILE A 260 15.80 -11.97 20.43
N GLN A 261 15.62 -13.27 20.64
CA GLN A 261 16.35 -14.31 19.92
C GLN A 261 15.80 -14.40 18.49
N ILE A 262 16.44 -13.70 17.55
CA ILE A 262 16.31 -14.03 16.13
C ILE A 262 17.27 -15.19 15.86
N ARG A 263 16.72 -16.38 15.60
CA ARG A 263 17.49 -17.56 15.14
C ARG A 263 18.11 -17.23 13.79
N LYS A 264 19.44 -17.02 13.77
CA LYS A 264 20.24 -17.05 12.55
C LYS A 264 20.28 -18.48 12.02
N ALA A 265 19.64 -18.73 10.88
CA ALA A 265 19.98 -19.87 10.04
C ALA A 265 21.24 -19.48 9.24
N SER A 266 22.41 -19.78 9.79
CA SER A 266 23.67 -19.72 9.03
C SER A 266 23.75 -20.96 8.15
N LEU A 267 23.59 -20.79 6.83
CA LEU A 267 24.03 -21.79 5.86
C LEU A 267 25.53 -21.54 5.63
N LEU A 268 26.38 -22.29 6.35
CA LEU A 268 27.82 -22.37 6.10
C LEU A 268 28.04 -23.29 4.90
N LEU A 269 28.38 -22.73 3.75
CA LEU A 269 29.06 -23.46 2.67
C LEU A 269 30.56 -23.30 2.90
N THR A 270 31.17 -24.27 3.57
CA THR A 270 32.62 -24.48 3.58
C THR A 270 33.02 -25.21 2.32
N THR A 271 33.64 -24.49 1.39
CA THR A 271 34.45 -25.07 0.31
C THR A 271 35.83 -25.40 0.85
N THR A 272 36.14 -26.69 1.02
CA THR A 272 37.52 -27.20 1.09
C THR A 272 37.81 -28.02 -0.16
N ALA A 273 38.99 -27.77 -0.72
CA ALA A 273 39.42 -28.20 -2.03
C ALA A 273 39.87 -29.67 -2.12
N SER A 274 39.80 -30.16 -3.37
CA SER A 274 40.69 -31.12 -4.06
C SER A 274 40.19 -32.55 -4.31
N HIS A 275 40.36 -32.93 -5.59
CA HIS A 275 40.32 -34.26 -6.25
C HIS A 275 39.00 -34.79 -6.87
N PRO A 276 39.10 -35.56 -7.98
CA PRO A 276 38.28 -35.38 -9.17
C PRO A 276 37.36 -36.58 -9.48
N SER A 277 36.55 -36.41 -10.53
CA SER A 277 35.71 -37.42 -11.21
C SER A 277 34.46 -37.89 -10.46
N LEU A 278 33.29 -37.37 -10.88
CA LEU A 278 31.97 -38.04 -10.85
C LEU A 278 30.92 -37.11 -11.50
N LEU A 279 30.98 -37.01 -12.83
CA LEU A 279 29.85 -36.60 -13.66
C LEU A 279 28.97 -37.85 -13.80
N ASP A 280 27.88 -37.94 -13.01
CA ASP A 280 26.68 -38.74 -13.33
C ASP A 280 25.56 -38.64 -12.26
N SER A 281 25.76 -37.97 -11.11
CA SER A 281 24.75 -37.94 -10.03
C SER A 281 24.01 -36.60 -9.83
N GLN A 282 24.10 -35.64 -10.77
CA GLN A 282 23.43 -34.33 -10.61
C GLN A 282 21.97 -34.29 -11.12
N GLU A 283 21.54 -35.22 -11.97
CA GLU A 283 20.15 -35.26 -12.45
C GLU A 283 19.16 -35.79 -11.40
N GLY A 284 19.58 -36.72 -10.54
CA GLY A 284 18.72 -37.30 -9.49
C GLY A 284 18.34 -36.33 -8.37
N ALA A 285 19.25 -35.44 -7.97
CA ALA A 285 19.01 -34.48 -6.89
C ALA A 285 18.02 -33.37 -7.27
N ASN A 286 18.03 -32.92 -8.54
CA ASN A 286 17.08 -31.94 -9.04
C ASN A 286 15.68 -32.54 -9.23
N ALA A 287 15.58 -33.81 -9.67
CA ALA A 287 14.30 -34.52 -9.74
C ALA A 287 13.68 -34.75 -8.35
N HIS A 288 14.52 -35.01 -7.33
CA HIS A 288 14.05 -35.21 -5.96
C HIS A 288 13.54 -33.91 -5.31
N LEU A 289 14.21 -32.77 -5.51
CA LEU A 289 13.74 -31.46 -5.04
C LEU A 289 12.47 -30.98 -5.78
N GLN A 290 12.34 -31.25 -7.09
CA GLN A 290 11.11 -30.97 -7.84
C GLN A 290 9.93 -31.86 -7.38
N ASN A 291 10.18 -33.10 -6.97
CA ASN A 291 9.15 -33.99 -6.43
C ASN A 291 8.78 -33.66 -4.97
N LEU A 292 9.71 -33.16 -4.16
CA LEU A 292 9.43 -32.68 -2.79
C LEU A 292 8.51 -31.45 -2.78
N ASN A 293 8.68 -30.51 -3.72
CA ASN A 293 7.78 -29.37 -3.88
C ASN A 293 6.39 -29.75 -4.45
N ARG A 294 6.25 -30.91 -5.10
CA ARG A 294 4.97 -31.45 -5.58
C ARG A 294 4.16 -32.18 -4.50
N ALA A 295 4.82 -32.61 -3.43
CA ALA A 295 4.20 -33.44 -2.39
C ALA A 295 3.75 -32.66 -1.15
N GLN A 296 4.06 -31.36 -1.05
CA GLN A 296 3.56 -30.55 0.05
C GLN A 296 2.15 -30.06 -0.24
N PRO A 297 1.21 -30.20 0.72
CA PRO A 297 -0.11 -29.60 0.62
C PRO A 297 0.03 -28.10 0.32
N PRO A 298 -0.70 -27.54 -0.67
CA PRO A 298 -0.67 -26.10 -1.00
C PRO A 298 -0.82 -25.20 0.24
N GLU A 299 -1.54 -25.68 1.24
CA GLU A 299 -1.81 -25.03 2.52
C GLU A 299 -0.53 -24.68 3.31
N LEU A 300 0.55 -25.46 3.18
CA LEU A 300 1.80 -25.25 3.92
C LEU A 300 2.81 -24.36 3.18
N MET A 301 2.76 -24.33 1.85
CA MET A 301 3.70 -23.54 1.05
C MET A 301 3.30 -22.06 0.96
N PHE A 302 2.01 -21.74 0.95
CA PHE A 302 1.55 -20.39 0.60
C PHE A 302 1.15 -19.51 1.77
N GLY A 303 0.88 -20.09 2.95
CA GLY A 303 0.62 -19.32 4.18
C GLY A 303 1.82 -18.51 4.68
N ARG A 304 2.98 -18.59 4.02
CA ARG A 304 4.18 -17.75 4.25
C ARG A 304 4.58 -16.87 3.05
N VAL A 305 4.01 -17.12 1.88
CA VAL A 305 4.40 -16.42 0.63
C VAL A 305 3.53 -15.18 0.43
N PHE A 306 2.31 -15.18 0.98
CA PHE A 306 1.34 -14.09 0.84
C PHE A 306 1.07 -13.39 2.18
N ASP A 307 2.14 -13.16 2.95
CA ASP A 307 2.03 -12.62 4.30
C ASP A 307 1.42 -11.19 4.36
N ASP A 308 1.34 -10.46 3.24
CA ASP A 308 0.96 -9.04 3.32
C ASP A 308 -0.24 -8.57 2.48
N HIS A 309 -0.51 -9.05 1.24
CA HIS A 309 -1.51 -8.38 0.40
C HIS A 309 -2.36 -9.29 -0.52
N ALA A 310 -3.68 -9.12 -0.47
CA ALA A 310 -4.61 -9.71 -1.44
C ALA A 310 -4.36 -9.27 -2.90
N LEU A 311 -3.77 -8.08 -3.09
CA LEU A 311 -3.28 -7.61 -4.39
C LEU A 311 -2.27 -8.58 -4.99
N ASP A 312 -1.40 -9.18 -4.17
CA ASP A 312 -0.38 -10.12 -4.62
C ASP A 312 -1.03 -11.41 -5.12
N LEU A 313 -2.05 -11.94 -4.41
CA LEU A 313 -2.81 -13.12 -4.88
C LEU A 313 -3.54 -12.85 -6.19
N SER A 314 -4.19 -11.70 -6.33
CA SER A 314 -4.89 -11.35 -7.57
C SER A 314 -3.92 -11.25 -8.76
N THR A 315 -2.74 -10.68 -8.54
CA THR A 315 -1.70 -10.54 -9.56
C THR A 315 -1.08 -11.90 -9.91
N VAL A 316 -0.82 -12.72 -8.90
CA VAL A 316 -0.30 -14.09 -9.07
C VAL A 316 -1.30 -14.99 -9.79
N SER A 317 -2.61 -14.78 -9.59
CA SER A 317 -3.66 -15.49 -10.33
C SER A 317 -3.54 -15.29 -11.85
N LEU A 318 -3.01 -14.15 -12.30
CA LEU A 318 -2.83 -13.85 -13.73
C LEU A 318 -1.60 -14.55 -14.32
N ALA A 319 -0.66 -15.00 -13.49
CA ALA A 319 0.62 -15.54 -13.97
C ALA A 319 0.51 -16.96 -14.55
N SER A 320 -0.44 -17.78 -14.09
CA SER A 320 -0.71 -19.10 -14.67
C SER A 320 -2.08 -19.65 -14.27
N LYS A 321 -2.62 -20.59 -15.05
CA LYS A 321 -3.88 -21.29 -14.74
C LYS A 321 -3.84 -22.04 -13.40
N TYR A 322 -2.70 -22.63 -13.04
CA TYR A 322 -2.53 -23.30 -11.75
C TYR A 322 -2.58 -22.30 -10.59
N LEU A 323 -1.88 -21.17 -10.72
CA LEU A 323 -1.90 -20.11 -9.72
C LEU A 323 -3.28 -19.43 -9.64
N PHE A 324 -4.00 -19.34 -10.75
CA PHE A 324 -5.40 -18.91 -10.75
C PHE A 324 -6.28 -19.86 -9.93
N GLN A 325 -6.17 -21.17 -10.15
CA GLN A 325 -6.91 -22.17 -9.39
C GLN A 325 -6.58 -22.12 -7.90
N LEU A 326 -5.31 -21.90 -7.54
CA LEU A 326 -4.92 -21.72 -6.15
C LEU A 326 -5.47 -20.42 -5.58
N ALA A 327 -5.28 -19.29 -6.26
CA ALA A 327 -5.75 -17.97 -5.84
C ALA A 327 -7.29 -17.84 -5.80
N THR A 328 -8.03 -18.84 -6.29
CA THR A 328 -9.50 -18.91 -6.16
C THR A 328 -9.96 -19.87 -5.05
N GLN A 329 -9.04 -20.53 -4.33
CA GLN A 329 -9.40 -21.39 -3.20
C GLN A 329 -9.90 -20.57 -2.02
N ASP A 330 -11.12 -20.88 -1.57
CA ASP A 330 -11.77 -20.21 -0.43
C ASP A 330 -10.95 -20.27 0.87
N PHE A 331 -10.20 -21.34 1.09
CA PHE A 331 -9.36 -21.49 2.29
C PHE A 331 -8.29 -20.40 2.40
N LEU A 332 -7.60 -20.08 1.29
CA LEU A 332 -6.58 -19.02 1.28
C LEU A 332 -7.21 -17.66 1.59
N TRP A 333 -8.37 -17.36 0.99
CA TRP A 333 -9.09 -16.11 1.26
C TRP A 333 -9.60 -16.03 2.69
N LYS A 334 -10.02 -17.15 3.28
CA LYS A 334 -10.39 -17.20 4.71
C LYS A 334 -9.21 -16.85 5.60
N GLN A 335 -8.02 -17.41 5.34
CA GLN A 335 -6.80 -17.08 6.07
C GLN A 335 -6.42 -15.61 5.91
N LEU A 336 -6.53 -15.06 4.69
CA LEU A 336 -6.30 -13.63 4.46
C LEU A 336 -7.31 -12.77 5.25
N CYS A 337 -8.59 -13.15 5.28
CA CYS A 337 -9.59 -12.46 6.10
C CYS A 337 -9.22 -12.53 7.58
N GLU A 338 -8.79 -13.69 8.09
CA GLU A 338 -8.35 -13.85 9.48
C GLU A 338 -7.19 -12.93 9.84
N MET A 339 -6.16 -12.86 8.99
CA MET A 339 -5.04 -11.95 9.21
C MET A 339 -5.48 -10.48 9.11
N ARG A 340 -6.22 -10.13 8.04
CA ARG A 340 -6.64 -8.75 7.74
C ARG A 340 -7.63 -8.18 8.75
N TRP A 341 -8.50 -9.02 9.31
CA TRP A 341 -9.57 -8.60 10.22
C TRP A 341 -9.19 -8.73 11.70
N SER A 342 -8.04 -9.34 12.02
CA SER A 342 -7.62 -9.61 13.41
C SER A 342 -7.58 -8.37 14.31
N ASP A 343 -7.32 -7.19 13.75
CA ASP A 343 -7.28 -5.89 14.43
C ASP A 343 -8.48 -4.99 14.11
N LYS A 344 -9.45 -5.49 13.34
CA LYS A 344 -10.59 -4.70 12.84
C LYS A 344 -11.80 -4.85 13.73
N LYS A 345 -12.33 -3.71 14.19
CA LYS A 345 -13.57 -3.64 14.96
C LYS A 345 -14.75 -4.06 14.12
N HIS A 346 -15.74 -4.70 14.75
CA HIS A 346 -17.00 -5.11 14.13
C HIS A 346 -16.87 -6.12 12.98
N GLN A 347 -15.68 -6.71 12.80
CA GLN A 347 -15.43 -7.77 11.83
C GLN A 347 -15.11 -9.06 12.57
N SER A 348 -16.12 -9.90 12.77
CA SER A 348 -15.86 -11.30 13.15
C SER A 348 -15.26 -12.04 11.96
N LEU A 349 -14.57 -13.15 12.20
CA LEU A 349 -14.07 -14.05 11.16
C LEU A 349 -15.23 -14.79 10.49
N SER A 350 -16.00 -14.06 9.70
CA SER A 350 -17.23 -14.50 9.08
C SER A 350 -17.53 -13.78 7.78
N LEU A 351 -18.45 -14.35 7.02
CA LEU A 351 -18.84 -13.81 5.74
C LEU A 351 -19.42 -12.40 5.88
N HIS A 352 -18.95 -11.48 5.03
CA HIS A 352 -19.27 -10.06 5.15
C HIS A 352 -20.75 -9.80 4.80
N PRO A 353 -21.51 -8.97 5.56
CA PRO A 353 -22.95 -8.81 5.36
C PRO A 353 -23.33 -8.08 4.07
N LEU A 354 -22.38 -7.34 3.46
CA LEU A 354 -22.58 -6.50 2.27
C LEU A 354 -22.29 -7.22 0.93
N VAL A 355 -22.19 -8.55 0.93
CA VAL A 355 -22.10 -9.35 -0.29
C VAL A 355 -23.51 -9.80 -0.72
N ASP A 356 -23.76 -9.78 -2.03
CA ASP A 356 -24.90 -10.46 -2.62
C ASP A 356 -24.60 -11.97 -2.76
N TYR A 357 -25.11 -12.76 -1.82
CA TYR A 357 -24.89 -14.20 -1.79
C TYR A 357 -25.82 -14.97 -2.73
N THR A 358 -26.64 -14.33 -3.56
CA THR A 358 -27.65 -15.02 -4.40
C THR A 358 -27.06 -16.18 -5.22
N GLY A 359 -25.88 -15.99 -5.83
CA GLY A 359 -25.17 -17.04 -6.57
C GLY A 359 -24.34 -18.00 -5.72
N LEU A 360 -24.15 -17.70 -4.43
CA LEU A 360 -23.27 -18.42 -3.51
C LEU A 360 -24.03 -19.24 -2.45
N VAL A 361 -25.33 -19.00 -2.26
CA VAL A 361 -26.17 -19.70 -1.28
C VAL A 361 -26.01 -21.23 -1.31
N PRO A 362 -25.94 -21.91 -2.49
CA PRO A 362 -25.74 -23.37 -2.52
C PRO A 362 -24.42 -23.86 -1.88
N HIS A 363 -23.46 -22.95 -1.66
CA HIS A 363 -22.15 -23.23 -1.08
C HIS A 363 -22.01 -22.74 0.37
N LEU A 364 -23.09 -22.19 0.95
CA LEU A 364 -23.13 -21.75 2.34
C LEU A 364 -23.67 -22.86 3.23
N ASN A 365 -23.01 -23.07 4.37
CA ASN A 365 -23.54 -23.94 5.41
C ASN A 365 -24.53 -23.16 6.31
N ARG A 366 -25.30 -23.89 7.13
CA ARG A 366 -26.30 -23.30 8.05
C ARG A 366 -25.71 -22.24 8.98
N SER A 367 -24.53 -22.49 9.54
CA SER A 367 -23.85 -21.54 10.44
C SER A 367 -23.52 -20.23 9.72
N GLU A 368 -23.02 -20.32 8.48
CA GLU A 368 -22.71 -19.15 7.65
C GLU A 368 -23.97 -18.35 7.30
N LEU A 369 -25.09 -19.02 6.98
CA LEU A 369 -26.36 -18.36 6.71
C LEU A 369 -26.87 -17.58 7.93
N LEU A 370 -26.86 -18.22 9.11
CA LEU A 370 -27.25 -17.57 10.37
C LEU A 370 -26.36 -16.37 10.69
N GLU A 371 -25.04 -16.51 10.50
CA GLU A 371 -24.09 -15.44 10.79
C GLU A 371 -24.27 -14.25 9.84
N ILE A 372 -24.50 -14.48 8.54
CA ILE A 372 -24.82 -13.41 7.59
C ILE A 372 -26.09 -12.65 8.03
N LEU A 373 -27.16 -13.36 8.42
CA LEU A 373 -28.40 -12.74 8.88
C LEU A 373 -28.22 -11.96 10.18
N HIS A 374 -27.47 -12.52 11.14
CA HIS A 374 -27.13 -11.85 12.39
C HIS A 374 -26.34 -10.55 12.12
N ARG A 375 -25.34 -10.59 11.24
CA ARG A 375 -24.55 -9.41 10.84
C ARG A 375 -25.35 -8.39 10.03
N ARG A 376 -26.50 -8.76 9.46
CA ARG A 376 -27.48 -7.85 8.83
C ARG A 376 -28.51 -7.31 9.84
N PHE A 377 -28.33 -7.59 11.13
CA PHE A 377 -29.20 -7.21 12.23
C PHE A 377 -30.64 -7.71 12.03
N LEU A 378 -30.77 -8.99 11.69
CA LEU A 378 -32.04 -9.67 11.54
C LEU A 378 -32.19 -10.72 12.63
N ALA A 379 -33.38 -10.78 13.23
CA ALA A 379 -33.70 -11.84 14.17
C ALA A 379 -33.78 -13.18 13.42
N THR A 380 -33.05 -14.15 13.93
CA THR A 380 -33.07 -15.55 13.48
C THR A 380 -33.67 -16.41 14.58
N ASP A 381 -34.43 -17.42 14.18
CA ASP A 381 -34.91 -18.48 15.06
C ASP A 381 -34.17 -19.77 14.68
N ASP A 382 -33.63 -20.48 15.67
CA ASP A 382 -32.92 -21.74 15.47
C ASP A 382 -33.84 -22.83 14.87
N SER A 383 -35.17 -22.66 14.95
CA SER A 383 -36.17 -23.55 14.36
C SER A 383 -36.30 -23.43 12.82
N MET A 384 -35.76 -22.37 12.22
CA MET A 384 -35.90 -22.12 10.78
C MET A 384 -35.23 -23.21 9.93
N SER A 385 -35.87 -23.63 8.84
CA SER A 385 -35.26 -24.56 7.87
C SER A 385 -34.14 -23.90 7.05
N ASP A 386 -33.22 -24.70 6.51
CA ASP A 386 -32.11 -24.19 5.68
C ASP A 386 -32.61 -23.43 4.44
N GLN A 387 -33.72 -23.87 3.85
CA GLN A 387 -34.35 -23.21 2.71
C GLN A 387 -34.92 -21.82 3.09
N GLU A 388 -35.51 -21.68 4.27
CA GLU A 388 -36.00 -20.39 4.77
C GLU A 388 -34.84 -19.45 5.08
N LEU A 389 -33.76 -19.96 5.67
CA LEU A 389 -32.54 -19.18 5.92
C LEU A 389 -31.92 -18.68 4.61
N ALA A 390 -31.74 -19.57 3.64
CA ALA A 390 -31.28 -19.23 2.29
C ALA A 390 -32.14 -18.15 1.63
N THR A 391 -33.47 -18.33 1.67
CA THR A 391 -34.44 -17.37 1.13
C THR A 391 -34.34 -16.02 1.84
N ARG A 392 -34.19 -16.01 3.17
CA ARG A 392 -33.98 -14.76 3.92
C ARG A 392 -32.65 -14.09 3.56
N VAL A 393 -31.56 -14.83 3.39
CA VAL A 393 -30.27 -14.24 2.97
C VAL A 393 -30.40 -13.56 1.60
N ILE A 394 -31.09 -14.18 0.64
CA ILE A 394 -31.32 -13.57 -0.68
C ILE A 394 -32.20 -12.31 -0.56
N ASN A 395 -33.34 -12.43 0.13
CA ASN A 395 -34.33 -11.34 0.23
C ASN A 395 -33.85 -10.15 1.08
N THR A 396 -32.82 -10.35 1.90
CA THR A 396 -32.26 -9.33 2.78
C THR A 396 -30.91 -8.84 2.31
N THR A 397 -30.50 -9.20 1.08
CA THR A 397 -29.35 -8.58 0.44
C THR A 397 -29.53 -7.07 0.51
N PRO A 398 -28.51 -6.31 0.94
CA PRO A 398 -28.63 -4.88 1.21
C PRO A 398 -28.84 -4.00 -0.06
N THR A 399 -29.45 -4.53 -1.12
CA THR A 399 -29.92 -3.82 -2.31
C THR A 399 -31.05 -2.87 -1.92
N GLY A 400 -30.70 -1.68 -1.43
CA GLY A 400 -31.67 -0.67 -1.00
C GLY A 400 -31.22 0.22 0.14
N PHE A 401 -30.13 -0.13 0.83
CA PHE A 401 -29.47 0.83 1.71
C PHE A 401 -28.89 1.95 0.85
N ARG A 402 -29.44 3.16 1.00
CA ARG A 402 -28.91 4.33 0.29
C ARG A 402 -27.41 4.45 0.61
N ASP A 403 -26.61 4.57 -0.44
CA ASP A 403 -25.16 4.80 -0.38
C ASP A 403 -24.33 3.67 0.26
N VAL A 404 -24.89 2.45 0.31
CA VAL A 404 -24.10 1.25 0.62
C VAL A 404 -23.93 0.45 -0.66
N THR A 405 -22.68 0.32 -1.10
CA THR A 405 -22.34 -0.47 -2.29
C THR A 405 -22.33 -1.95 -1.91
N VAL A 406 -23.24 -2.72 -2.50
CA VAL A 406 -23.28 -4.19 -2.34
C VAL A 406 -22.35 -4.81 -3.37
N TYR A 407 -21.47 -5.70 -2.92
CA TYR A 407 -20.60 -6.45 -3.84
C TYR A 407 -21.37 -7.63 -4.44
N THR A 408 -21.46 -7.70 -5.77
CA THR A 408 -22.08 -8.82 -6.49
C THR A 408 -20.99 -9.73 -7.04
N PRO A 409 -20.82 -10.95 -6.51
CA PRO A 409 -19.79 -11.87 -6.96
C PRO A 409 -20.12 -12.41 -8.35
N LEU A 410 -19.17 -12.31 -9.30
CA LEU A 410 -19.33 -12.85 -10.65
C LEU A 410 -18.76 -14.27 -10.79
N VAL A 411 -17.51 -14.47 -10.35
CA VAL A 411 -16.75 -15.73 -10.57
C VAL A 411 -15.84 -16.06 -9.37
N CYS A 412 -16.15 -15.56 -8.18
CA CYS A 412 -15.30 -15.73 -6.99
C CYS A 412 -15.98 -16.53 -5.89
N GLY A 413 -15.17 -17.20 -5.06
CA GLY A 413 -15.64 -17.90 -3.87
C GLY A 413 -16.17 -16.96 -2.78
N LYS A 414 -16.81 -17.52 -1.74
CA LYS A 414 -17.51 -16.74 -0.70
C LYS A 414 -16.57 -15.92 0.19
N TRP A 415 -15.37 -16.43 0.45
CA TRP A 415 -14.38 -15.70 1.26
C TRP A 415 -13.70 -14.61 0.46
N GLN A 416 -13.42 -14.85 -0.83
CA GLN A 416 -12.94 -13.82 -1.74
C GLN A 416 -13.96 -12.68 -1.88
N ALA A 417 -15.24 -13.01 -2.07
CA ALA A 417 -16.32 -12.03 -2.13
C ALA A 417 -16.43 -11.22 -0.82
N SER A 418 -16.31 -11.89 0.33
CA SER A 418 -16.32 -11.24 1.64
C SER A 418 -15.15 -10.29 1.84
N TYR A 419 -13.94 -10.70 1.46
CA TYR A 419 -12.74 -9.86 1.51
C TYR A 419 -12.93 -8.59 0.68
N ILE A 420 -13.37 -8.73 -0.58
CA ILE A 420 -13.58 -7.59 -1.48
C ILE A 420 -14.64 -6.64 -0.92
N ALA A 421 -15.77 -7.17 -0.44
CA ALA A 421 -16.82 -6.35 0.17
C ALA A 421 -16.34 -5.60 1.42
N ALA A 422 -15.47 -6.22 2.22
CA ALA A 422 -14.90 -5.59 3.40
C ALA A 422 -13.94 -4.44 3.06
N GLU A 423 -13.08 -4.60 2.05
CA GLU A 423 -12.20 -3.54 1.56
C GLU A 423 -12.97 -2.38 0.91
N MET A 424 -14.09 -2.67 0.24
CA MET A 424 -15.02 -1.63 -0.22
C MET A 424 -15.67 -0.88 0.95
N ASP A 425 -16.05 -1.61 2.00
CA ASP A 425 -16.70 -1.07 3.19
C ASP A 425 -15.77 -0.21 4.07
N GLN A 426 -14.46 -0.47 4.03
CA GLN A 426 -13.44 0.36 4.70
C GLN A 426 -13.50 1.82 4.23
N ASN A 427 -13.81 2.06 2.96
CA ASN A 427 -13.86 3.40 2.38
C ASN A 427 -15.26 4.03 2.44
N ARG A 428 -16.21 3.41 3.16
CA ARG A 428 -17.58 3.94 3.25
C ARG A 428 -17.64 5.19 4.14
N GLU A 429 -18.31 6.22 3.63
CA GLU A 429 -18.51 7.50 4.33
C GLU A 429 -19.85 7.61 5.08
N ARG A 430 -20.71 6.60 4.98
CA ARG A 430 -22.06 6.62 5.55
C ARG A 430 -22.34 5.40 6.42
N ILE A 431 -22.55 5.66 7.70
CA ILE A 431 -23.06 4.67 8.65
C ILE A 431 -24.57 4.49 8.46
N THR A 432 -25.06 3.27 8.60
CA THR A 432 -26.51 3.00 8.61
C THR A 432 -27.10 3.20 10.00
N MET A 433 -28.41 3.45 10.07
CA MET A 433 -29.12 3.54 11.36
C MET A 433 -28.98 2.26 12.20
N LYS A 434 -29.01 1.09 11.54
CA LYS A 434 -28.85 -0.21 12.22
C LYS A 434 -27.48 -0.36 12.86
N GLU A 435 -26.41 0.03 12.15
CA GLU A 435 -25.05 0.02 12.69
C GLU A 435 -24.88 0.99 13.87
N LEU A 436 -25.41 2.21 13.72
CA LEU A 436 -25.39 3.21 14.80
C LEU A 436 -26.01 2.65 16.10
N GLN A 437 -27.10 1.90 15.96
CA GLN A 437 -27.84 1.30 17.08
C GLN A 437 -27.20 0.01 17.63
N ALA A 438 -26.55 -0.76 16.76
CA ALA A 438 -25.97 -2.04 17.12
C ALA A 438 -24.66 -1.89 17.89
N TYR A 439 -23.84 -0.89 17.55
CA TYR A 439 -22.54 -0.69 18.17
C TYR A 439 -22.66 -0.03 19.54
N GLU A 440 -21.72 -0.38 20.42
CA GLU A 440 -21.40 0.44 21.58
C GLU A 440 -20.45 1.56 21.17
N TRP A 441 -20.53 2.69 21.86
CA TRP A 441 -19.76 3.88 21.50
C TRP A 441 -19.06 4.45 22.72
N VAL A 442 -17.81 4.89 22.57
CA VAL A 442 -17.15 5.76 23.53
C VAL A 442 -17.59 7.19 23.26
N PHE A 443 -18.03 7.87 24.32
CA PHE A 443 -18.31 9.31 24.33
C PHE A 443 -17.16 10.05 25.03
N ARG A 444 -16.67 11.11 24.41
CA ARG A 444 -15.66 12.01 24.99
C ARG A 444 -16.09 13.46 24.85
N GLU A 445 -16.02 14.24 25.92
CA GLU A 445 -16.18 15.70 25.88
C GLU A 445 -14.83 16.33 25.52
N GLN A 446 -14.78 17.23 24.53
CA GLN A 446 -13.54 17.88 24.07
C GLN A 446 -13.08 19.01 24.98
N TRP A 447 -13.88 19.36 25.99
CA TRP A 447 -13.61 20.45 26.92
C TRP A 447 -13.28 20.00 28.34
N ALA A 448 -13.28 18.68 28.58
CA ALA A 448 -12.68 18.16 29.80
C ALA A 448 -11.20 18.57 29.73
N TYR A 449 -10.81 19.46 30.64
CA TYR A 449 -9.45 19.99 30.71
C TYR A 449 -8.45 18.82 30.76
N ASP A 450 -7.28 19.02 30.15
CA ASP A 450 -6.12 18.11 30.22
C ASP A 450 -5.58 18.03 31.67
N ASP A 451 -6.42 17.64 32.62
CA ASP A 451 -5.98 17.23 33.94
C ASP A 451 -5.27 15.88 33.72
N GLU A 452 -3.95 15.95 33.54
CA GLU A 452 -3.03 14.86 33.16
C GLU A 452 -3.07 13.62 34.08
N ASP A 453 -3.86 13.67 35.16
CA ASP A 453 -3.94 12.66 36.21
C ASP A 453 -5.23 11.83 36.22
N ASP A 454 -6.26 12.19 35.45
CA ASP A 454 -7.48 11.38 35.35
C ASP A 454 -7.33 10.35 34.23
N GLU A 455 -7.11 9.08 34.61
CA GLU A 455 -7.16 7.94 33.69
C GLU A 455 -8.48 7.95 32.91
N ASP A 456 -8.46 8.49 31.69
CA ASP A 456 -9.55 8.60 30.70
C ASP A 456 -10.75 7.70 31.04
N GLU A 457 -11.69 8.18 31.86
CA GLU A 457 -12.89 7.40 32.18
C GLU A 457 -13.71 7.33 30.89
N THR A 458 -13.52 6.24 30.13
CA THR A 458 -14.17 6.09 28.83
C THR A 458 -15.66 5.85 29.03
N ILE A 459 -16.44 6.92 28.89
CA ILE A 459 -17.88 6.81 29.06
C ILE A 459 -18.48 6.07 27.86
N LYS A 460 -19.04 4.88 28.11
CA LYS A 460 -19.72 4.08 27.10
C LYS A 460 -21.18 4.51 26.93
N VAL A 461 -21.64 4.60 25.70
CA VAL A 461 -23.01 5.01 25.35
C VAL A 461 -23.59 4.09 24.29
N LYS A 462 -24.92 4.01 24.23
CA LYS A 462 -25.66 3.22 23.24
C LYS A 462 -26.78 4.06 22.62
N PHE A 463 -26.95 3.92 21.31
CA PHE A 463 -28.04 4.54 20.55
C PHE A 463 -29.18 3.54 20.41
N ARG A 464 -30.37 3.86 20.91
CA ARG A 464 -31.52 2.94 20.89
C ARG A 464 -32.43 3.20 19.71
N ALA A 465 -33.21 2.19 19.32
CA ALA A 465 -34.18 2.28 18.23
C ALA A 465 -35.29 3.31 18.45
N ASP A 466 -35.54 3.71 19.70
CA ASP A 466 -36.51 4.76 20.09
C ASP A 466 -35.98 6.19 19.83
N GLY A 467 -34.78 6.33 19.27
CA GLY A 467 -34.18 7.63 19.00
C GLY A 467 -33.55 8.26 20.24
N VAL A 468 -33.26 7.50 21.30
CA VAL A 468 -32.56 7.99 22.51
C VAL A 468 -31.15 7.41 22.61
N ARG A 469 -30.16 8.27 22.87
CA ARG A 469 -28.80 7.89 23.27
C ARG A 469 -28.72 7.93 24.79
N LEU A 470 -28.22 6.84 25.40
CA LEU A 470 -28.05 6.69 26.84
C LEU A 470 -26.67 6.15 27.21
N ASN A 471 -26.23 6.39 28.45
CA ASN A 471 -25.02 5.76 28.98
C ASN A 471 -25.26 4.24 29.12
N ALA A 472 -24.30 3.44 28.67
CA ALA A 472 -24.41 1.98 28.62
C ALA A 472 -24.32 1.32 30.00
N SER A 473 -23.64 1.95 30.97
CA SER A 473 -23.39 1.41 32.31
C SER A 473 -24.46 1.83 33.32
N ASP A 474 -24.87 3.10 33.31
CA ASP A 474 -25.90 3.63 34.21
C ASP A 474 -26.69 4.75 33.53
N ALA A 475 -28.00 4.58 33.39
CA ALA A 475 -28.89 5.56 32.76
C ALA A 475 -28.92 6.93 33.47
N GLN A 476 -28.56 6.99 34.76
CA GLN A 476 -28.51 8.23 35.53
C GLN A 476 -27.15 8.94 35.46
N SER A 477 -26.08 8.21 35.11
CA SER A 477 -24.74 8.76 34.95
C SER A 477 -24.61 9.65 33.70
N ARG A 478 -23.63 10.55 33.70
CA ARG A 478 -23.35 11.38 32.52
C ARG A 478 -22.86 10.48 31.37
N PRO A 479 -23.22 10.76 30.11
CA PRO A 479 -24.03 11.89 29.67
C PRO A 479 -25.51 11.56 29.81
N ARG A 480 -26.31 12.52 30.29
CA ARG A 480 -27.77 12.38 30.47
C ARG A 480 -28.47 11.98 29.19
N PRO A 481 -29.50 11.11 29.20
CA PRO A 481 -30.21 10.68 28.01
C PRO A 481 -30.57 11.83 27.07
N GLN A 482 -30.32 11.66 25.77
CA GLN A 482 -30.58 12.67 24.74
C GLN A 482 -31.19 12.04 23.50
N THR A 483 -32.11 12.73 22.85
CA THR A 483 -32.65 12.29 21.55
C THR A 483 -31.58 12.35 20.46
N TYR A 484 -31.65 11.50 19.45
CA TYR A 484 -30.77 11.57 18.29
C TYR A 484 -31.53 11.28 17.00
N GLN A 485 -30.97 11.72 15.88
CA GLN A 485 -31.50 11.41 14.55
C GLN A 485 -30.36 11.29 13.54
N LEU A 486 -30.51 10.37 12.59
CA LEU A 486 -29.66 10.25 11.40
C LEU A 486 -30.34 10.99 10.24
N LEU A 487 -29.70 12.06 9.78
CA LEU A 487 -30.25 12.90 8.71
C LEU A 487 -30.05 12.24 7.34
N ALA A 488 -30.86 12.64 6.35
CA ALA A 488 -30.72 12.17 4.96
C ALA A 488 -29.35 12.47 4.34
N SER A 489 -28.59 13.42 4.92
CA SER A 489 -27.21 13.73 4.51
C SER A 489 -26.15 12.75 5.03
N GLY A 490 -26.55 11.76 5.85
CA GLY A 490 -25.65 10.84 6.56
C GLY A 490 -25.07 11.40 7.86
N LYS A 491 -25.36 12.67 8.19
CA LYS A 491 -24.92 13.30 9.45
C LYS A 491 -25.79 12.87 10.62
N ILE A 492 -25.18 12.79 11.80
CA ILE A 492 -25.85 12.47 13.06
C ILE A 492 -26.07 13.75 13.87
N GLN A 493 -27.25 13.88 14.46
CA GLN A 493 -27.59 14.95 15.38
C GLN A 493 -27.95 14.31 16.73
N VAL A 494 -27.30 14.74 17.82
CA VAL A 494 -27.53 14.22 19.18
C VAL A 494 -27.89 15.39 20.08
N GLY A 495 -29.09 15.36 20.66
CA GLY A 495 -29.65 16.40 21.51
C GLY A 495 -29.58 17.78 20.87
N ASN A 496 -29.26 18.76 21.71
CA ASN A 496 -29.09 20.17 21.34
C ASN A 496 -27.64 20.52 20.96
N PHE A 497 -26.76 19.54 20.81
CA PHE A 497 -25.39 19.82 20.38
C PHE A 497 -25.37 20.38 18.94
N PRO A 498 -24.32 21.11 18.52
CA PRO A 498 -24.13 21.46 17.12
C PRO A 498 -24.10 20.20 16.24
N ARG A 499 -24.39 20.39 14.96
CA ARG A 499 -24.36 19.30 13.98
C ARG A 499 -23.00 18.61 14.00
N HIS A 500 -23.01 17.28 14.11
CA HIS A 500 -21.78 16.50 14.02
C HIS A 500 -21.24 16.49 12.59
N SER A 501 -19.94 16.21 12.49
CA SER A 501 -19.27 15.83 11.26
C SER A 501 -19.95 14.62 10.62
N ARG A 502 -19.67 14.40 9.34
CA ARG A 502 -20.06 13.14 8.71
C ARG A 502 -19.30 12.00 9.40
N PRO A 503 -19.95 10.88 9.71
CA PRO A 503 -19.25 9.71 10.24
C PRO A 503 -18.12 9.28 9.31
N THR A 504 -16.96 8.99 9.86
CA THR A 504 -15.78 8.52 9.14
C THR A 504 -15.36 7.15 9.64
N ARG A 505 -14.88 6.30 8.73
CA ARG A 505 -14.21 5.05 9.09
C ARG A 505 -12.81 5.35 9.65
N LEU A 506 -12.42 4.59 10.66
CA LEU A 506 -11.08 4.58 11.24
C LEU A 506 -10.24 3.44 10.63
N ASP A 507 -8.92 3.45 10.84
CA ASP A 507 -8.01 2.40 10.35
C ASP A 507 -8.29 1.01 10.93
N ASN A 508 -8.89 0.97 12.13
CA ASN A 508 -9.40 -0.26 12.76
C ASN A 508 -10.83 -0.60 12.30
N TRP A 509 -11.32 0.04 11.25
CA TRP A 509 -12.68 -0.07 10.72
C TRP A 509 -13.80 0.29 11.70
N GLY A 510 -13.47 0.95 12.82
CA GLY A 510 -14.48 1.62 13.65
C GLY A 510 -15.11 2.80 12.93
N TRP A 511 -16.15 3.36 13.53
CA TRP A 511 -16.75 4.62 13.13
C TRP A 511 -16.43 5.72 14.13
N GLN A 512 -16.25 6.93 13.63
CA GLN A 512 -16.14 8.13 14.44
C GLN A 512 -17.02 9.24 13.89
N PHE A 513 -17.65 10.03 14.78
CA PHE A 513 -18.23 11.32 14.43
C PHE A 513 -18.13 12.28 15.61
N SER A 514 -18.02 13.57 15.34
CA SER A 514 -17.73 14.57 16.37
C SER A 514 -18.28 15.95 16.01
N ASN A 515 -18.34 16.84 16.98
CA ASN A 515 -18.46 18.29 16.75
C ASN A 515 -17.41 19.01 17.59
N VAL A 516 -17.58 20.31 17.82
CA VAL A 516 -16.67 21.13 18.63
C VAL A 516 -16.69 20.83 20.13
N TYR A 517 -17.63 20.00 20.61
CA TYR A 517 -17.87 19.73 22.03
C TYR A 517 -17.70 18.26 22.39
N VAL A 518 -18.05 17.34 21.49
CA VAL A 518 -18.10 15.90 21.79
C VAL A 518 -17.62 15.05 20.63
N THR A 519 -17.06 13.90 20.95
CA THR A 519 -16.60 12.87 20.01
C THR A 519 -17.22 11.52 20.38
N TYR A 520 -17.74 10.82 19.38
CA TYR A 520 -18.24 9.45 19.49
C TYR A 520 -17.37 8.51 18.65
N THR A 521 -16.89 7.42 19.26
CA THR A 521 -16.08 6.40 18.57
C THR A 521 -16.64 5.00 18.86
N SER A 522 -16.94 4.21 17.84
CA SER A 522 -17.49 2.86 18.05
C SER A 522 -16.46 1.94 18.73
N ILE A 523 -16.92 1.10 19.67
CA ILE A 523 -16.11 0.15 20.45
C ILE A 523 -15.97 -1.16 19.72
#